data_AF-A0A2M7ZE82-F1
#
_entry.id   AF-A0A2M7ZE82-F1
#
_cell.length_a   1.000
_cell.length_b   1.000
_cell.length_c   1.000
_cell.angle_alpha   90.00
_cell.angle_beta   90.00
_cell.angle_gamma   90.00
#
_symmetry.space_group_name_H-M   'P 1'
#
loop_
_entity.id
_entity.type
_entity.pdbx_description
1 polymer ?
#
loop_
_entity_poly.entity_id
_entity_poly.type
_entity_poly.pdbx_seq_one_letter_code
_entity_poly.pdbx_strand_id
1 'polypeptide(L)'
;MKSGWRKEERPKLNIEIKLLDRVFEIIGYTFTILMWVLAFCVIFSNVEKIPSHFSFSGRPDSYGSKYTILILPVIHTLVFVLLTIINRYPHIFNYPQKITNENGMQQYTLATRAIRFLKTSLSLMFLLLTYLAYSSAAFDIKISAIWIFPFIIIMIEIPMLFYIWKAMKK
;
A
#
# COMPACT_ATOMS: atom_id res chain seq x y z
N MET A 1 -23.84 11.84 36.27
CA MET A 1 -23.07 12.31 35.11
C MET A 1 -23.25 11.31 33.96
N LYS A 2 -24.19 11.55 33.03
CA LYS A 2 -24.40 10.66 31.87
C LYS A 2 -23.35 10.99 30.82
N SER A 3 -22.23 10.27 30.79
CA SER A 3 -21.28 10.33 29.67
C SER A 3 -21.93 9.62 28.47
N GLY A 4 -22.82 10.34 27.79
CA GLY A 4 -23.48 9.87 26.59
C GLY A 4 -22.44 9.71 25.49
N TRP A 5 -22.12 8.46 25.15
CA TRP A 5 -21.52 8.09 23.88
C TRP A 5 -22.54 8.40 22.76
N ARG A 6 -22.80 9.68 22.49
CA ARG A 6 -23.46 10.06 21.24
C ARG A 6 -22.45 9.74 20.15
N LYS A 7 -22.74 8.72 19.32
CA LYS A 7 -22.07 8.57 18.03
C LYS A 7 -22.16 9.92 17.35
N GLU A 8 -21.02 10.57 17.10
CA GLU A 8 -21.00 11.77 16.28
C GLU A 8 -21.57 11.37 14.92
N GLU A 9 -22.76 11.88 14.60
CA GLU A 9 -23.41 11.65 13.31
C GLU A 9 -22.63 12.40 12.25
N ARG A 10 -21.64 11.72 11.66
CA ARG A 10 -20.84 12.25 10.58
C ARG A 10 -21.65 12.23 9.27
N PRO A 11 -21.57 13.29 8.44
CA PRO A 11 -22.29 13.32 7.18
C PRO A 11 -21.81 12.18 6.28
N LYS A 12 -22.74 11.53 5.58
CA LYS A 12 -22.43 10.52 4.56
C LYS A 12 -22.47 11.20 3.19
N LEU A 13 -21.30 11.66 2.74
CA LEU A 13 -21.15 12.42 1.49
C LEU A 13 -20.68 11.48 0.37
N ASN A 14 -21.17 11.72 -0.84
CA ASN A 14 -20.64 11.08 -2.03
C ASN A 14 -19.39 11.85 -2.50
N ILE A 15 -18.25 11.16 -2.58
CA ILE A 15 -16.97 11.78 -2.96
C ILE A 15 -16.78 11.66 -4.46
N GLU A 16 -16.64 12.80 -5.12
CA GLU A 16 -16.34 12.85 -6.55
C GLU A 16 -14.94 12.29 -6.84
N ILE A 17 -14.86 11.28 -7.70
CA ILE A 17 -13.60 10.67 -8.13
C ILE A 17 -13.05 11.47 -9.33
N LYS A 18 -11.94 12.18 -9.10
CA LYS A 18 -11.25 12.97 -10.13
C LYS A 18 -10.31 12.10 -10.97
N LEU A 19 -9.80 12.68 -12.06
CA LEU A 19 -8.88 11.98 -12.97
C LEU A 19 -7.66 11.40 -12.25
N LEU A 20 -7.00 12.19 -11.40
CA LEU A 20 -5.85 11.74 -10.62
C LEU A 20 -6.19 10.54 -9.72
N ASP A 21 -7.40 10.52 -9.15
CA ASP A 21 -7.86 9.41 -8.32
C ASP A 21 -7.96 8.11 -9.14
N ARG A 22 -8.44 8.20 -10.39
CA ARG A 22 -8.51 7.06 -11.31
C ARG A 22 -7.13 6.60 -11.77
N VAL A 23 -6.22 7.54 -12.03
CA VAL A 23 -4.84 7.22 -12.43
C VAL A 23 -4.14 6.40 -11.35
N PHE A 24 -4.23 6.81 -10.08
CA PHE A 24 -3.66 6.04 -8.97
C PHE A 24 -4.27 4.63 -8.85
N GLU A 25 -5.59 4.51 -8.98
CA GLU A 25 -6.27 3.22 -8.99
C GLU A 25 -5.75 2.32 -10.13
N ILE A 26 -5.72 2.81 -11.37
CA ILE A 26 -5.24 2.06 -12.53
C ILE A 26 -3.78 1.62 -12.32
N ILE A 27 -2.90 2.52 -11.88
CA ILE A 27 -1.50 2.18 -11.60
C ILE A 27 -1.41 1.10 -10.52
N GLY A 28 -2.20 1.20 -9.45
CA GLY A 28 -2.27 0.20 -8.39
C GLY A 28 -2.67 -1.17 -8.91
N TYR A 29 -3.73 -1.25 -9.72
CA TYR A 29 -4.14 -2.51 -10.36
C TYR A 29 -3.06 -3.05 -11.30
N THR A 30 -2.44 -2.19 -12.12
CA THR A 30 -1.36 -2.58 -13.02
C THR A 30 -0.19 -3.19 -12.26
N PHE A 31 0.29 -2.57 -11.18
CA PHE A 31 1.35 -3.14 -10.35
C PHE A 31 0.95 -4.47 -9.71
N THR A 32 -0.30 -4.59 -9.29
CA THR A 32 -0.84 -5.85 -8.74
C THR A 32 -0.80 -6.96 -9.78
N ILE A 33 -1.25 -6.69 -11.01
CA ILE A 33 -1.25 -7.65 -12.11
C ILE A 33 0.18 -8.03 -12.48
N LEU A 34 1.08 -7.05 -12.64
CA LEU A 34 2.48 -7.30 -12.96
C LEU A 34 3.18 -8.15 -11.90
N MET A 35 2.87 -7.92 -10.62
CA MET A 35 3.40 -8.71 -9.51
C MET A 35 2.94 -10.17 -9.58
N TRP A 36 1.66 -10.42 -9.84
CA TRP A 36 1.14 -11.78 -10.04
C TRP A 36 1.77 -12.46 -11.26
N VAL A 37 1.85 -11.76 -12.39
CA VAL A 37 2.50 -12.26 -13.61
C VAL A 37 3.94 -12.65 -13.31
N LEU A 38 4.70 -11.77 -12.65
CA LEU A 38 6.08 -12.05 -12.25
C LEU A 38 6.17 -13.28 -11.35
N ALA A 39 5.33 -13.38 -10.32
CA ALA A 39 5.31 -14.53 -9.40
C ALA A 39 5.04 -15.85 -10.15
N PHE A 40 4.12 -15.85 -11.12
CA PHE A 40 3.90 -17.02 -11.97
C PHE A 40 5.08 -17.32 -12.89
N CYS A 41 5.70 -16.30 -13.50
CA CYS A 41 6.93 -16.49 -14.27
C CYS A 41 8.03 -17.15 -13.45
N VAL A 42 8.18 -16.80 -12.16
CA VAL A 42 9.15 -17.45 -11.26
C VAL A 42 8.84 -18.93 -11.09
N ILE A 43 7.57 -19.30 -10.88
CA ILE A 43 7.15 -20.70 -10.69
C ILE A 43 7.49 -21.57 -11.91
N PHE A 44 7.32 -21.03 -13.11
CA PHE A 44 7.62 -21.71 -14.37
C PHE A 44 9.07 -21.55 -14.84
N SER A 45 9.90 -20.83 -14.08
CA SER A 45 11.33 -20.70 -14.37
C SER A 45 12.12 -21.88 -13.80
N ASN A 46 13.42 -21.92 -14.12
CA ASN A 46 14.38 -22.88 -13.58
C ASN A 46 14.84 -22.55 -12.15
N VAL A 47 14.31 -21.49 -11.53
CA VAL A 47 14.62 -21.14 -10.14
C VAL A 47 13.90 -22.09 -9.20
N GLU A 48 14.65 -22.90 -8.46
CA GLU A 48 14.08 -23.86 -7.50
C GLU A 48 13.92 -23.30 -6.09
N LYS A 49 14.80 -22.34 -5.72
CA LYS A 49 14.80 -21.71 -4.40
C LYS A 49 14.86 -20.20 -4.52
N ILE A 50 14.12 -19.53 -3.66
CA ILE A 50 14.12 -18.07 -3.58
C ILE A 50 14.47 -17.62 -2.16
N PRO A 51 15.09 -16.44 -1.98
CA PRO A 51 15.29 -15.85 -0.68
C PRO A 51 13.97 -15.74 0.10
N SER A 52 13.95 -16.27 1.32
CA SER A 52 12.83 -16.12 2.26
C SER A 52 13.12 -15.09 3.35
N HIS A 53 14.40 -14.78 3.58
CA HIS A 53 14.85 -13.75 4.51
C HIS A 53 16.11 -13.08 3.98
N PHE A 54 16.27 -11.80 4.30
CA PHE A 54 17.45 -11.00 3.97
C PHE A 54 18.02 -10.42 5.26
N SER A 55 19.33 -10.54 5.43
CA SER A 55 20.06 -9.89 6.52
C SER A 55 20.03 -8.36 6.40
N PHE A 56 20.45 -7.64 7.45
CA PHE A 56 20.59 -6.18 7.44
C PHE A 56 21.49 -5.66 6.31
N SER A 57 22.46 -6.47 5.87
CA SER A 57 23.34 -6.15 4.74
C SER A 57 22.66 -6.27 3.36
N GLY A 58 21.40 -6.72 3.31
CA GLY A 58 20.66 -7.01 2.09
C GLY A 58 21.05 -8.33 1.41
N ARG A 59 21.77 -9.21 2.11
CA ARG A 59 22.10 -10.54 1.60
C ARG A 59 21.04 -11.56 2.01
N PRO A 60 20.58 -12.44 1.09
CA PRO A 60 19.81 -13.61 1.48
C PRO A 60 20.59 -14.45 2.50
N ASP A 61 19.95 -14.78 3.62
CA ASP A 61 20.50 -15.68 4.64
C ASP A 61 19.59 -16.88 4.89
N SER A 62 18.39 -16.90 4.29
CA SER A 62 17.49 -18.04 4.25
C SER A 62 16.80 -18.15 2.89
N TYR A 63 16.50 -19.39 2.47
CA TYR A 63 15.86 -19.71 1.20
C TYR A 63 14.67 -20.65 1.40
N GLY A 64 13.59 -20.41 0.66
CA GLY A 64 12.42 -21.28 0.56
C GLY A 64 12.28 -21.91 -0.83
N SER A 65 11.27 -22.76 -1.01
CA SER A 65 10.90 -23.26 -2.35
C SER A 65 10.41 -22.12 -3.24
N LYS A 66 10.51 -22.25 -4.57
CA LYS A 66 10.01 -21.23 -5.52
C LYS A 66 8.55 -20.82 -5.31
N TYR A 67 7.73 -21.70 -4.74
CA TYR A 67 6.33 -21.42 -4.43
C TYR A 67 6.13 -20.39 -3.31
N THR A 68 7.13 -20.17 -2.44
CA THR A 68 7.02 -19.14 -1.39
C THR A 68 6.91 -17.73 -1.97
N ILE A 69 7.23 -17.53 -3.26
CA ILE A 69 7.06 -16.24 -3.95
C ILE A 69 5.59 -15.79 -3.93
N LEU A 70 4.63 -16.73 -3.89
CA LEU A 70 3.20 -16.46 -3.88
C LEU A 70 2.70 -15.82 -2.59
N ILE A 71 3.47 -15.89 -1.50
CA ILE A 71 3.10 -15.24 -0.25
C ILE A 71 3.00 -13.72 -0.44
N LEU A 72 3.93 -13.12 -1.20
CA LEU A 72 3.95 -11.68 -1.48
C LEU A 72 2.67 -11.20 -2.19
N PRO A 73 2.26 -11.76 -3.35
CA PRO A 73 1.07 -11.32 -4.03
C PRO A 73 -0.22 -11.64 -3.29
N VAL A 74 -0.28 -12.74 -2.52
CA VAL A 74 -1.45 -13.07 -1.70
C VAL A 74 -1.65 -12.04 -0.59
N ILE A 75 -0.62 -11.77 0.21
CA ILE A 75 -0.68 -10.77 1.29
C ILE A 75 -1.01 -9.39 0.72
N HIS A 76 -0.33 -8.98 -0.35
CA HIS A 76 -0.61 -7.72 -1.03
C HIS A 76 -2.07 -7.63 -1.47
N THR A 77 -2.60 -8.66 -2.14
CA THR A 77 -3.97 -8.65 -2.66
C THR A 77 -4.98 -8.49 -1.53
N LEU A 78 -4.78 -9.20 -0.40
CA LEU A 78 -5.64 -9.07 0.79
C LEU A 78 -5.64 -7.62 1.31
N VAL A 79 -4.46 -7.02 1.47
CA VAL A 79 -4.33 -5.62 1.93
C VAL A 79 -4.94 -4.65 0.92
N PHE A 80 -4.69 -4.84 -0.38
CA PHE A 80 -5.22 -3.99 -1.45
C PHE A 80 -6.75 -4.01 -1.48
N VAL A 81 -7.37 -5.19 -1.35
CA VAL A 81 -8.82 -5.35 -1.30
C VAL A 81 -9.38 -4.71 -0.03
N LEU A 82 -8.78 -4.96 1.13
CA LEU A 82 -9.21 -4.36 2.40
C LEU A 82 -9.19 -2.82 2.33
N LEU A 83 -8.09 -2.23 1.84
CA LEU A 83 -7.99 -0.79 1.64
C LEU A 83 -9.02 -0.28 0.64
N THR A 84 -9.28 -1.02 -0.44
CA THR A 84 -10.31 -0.65 -1.43
C THR A 84 -11.71 -0.64 -0.84
N ILE A 85 -12.04 -1.61 0.03
CA ILE A 85 -13.34 -1.68 0.72
C ILE A 85 -13.47 -0.52 1.71
N ILE A 86 -12.48 -0.34 2.59
CA ILE A 86 -12.48 0.73 3.60
C ILE A 86 -12.57 2.11 2.94
N ASN A 87 -11.91 2.31 1.79
CA ASN A 87 -11.94 3.57 1.05
C ASN A 87 -13.32 3.99 0.52
N ARG A 88 -14.30 3.07 0.50
CA ARG A 88 -15.70 3.38 0.16
C ARG A 88 -16.45 4.03 1.32
N TYR A 89 -15.90 4.01 2.53
CA TYR A 89 -16.57 4.45 3.75
C TYR A 89 -15.75 5.50 4.52
N PRO A 90 -15.39 6.66 3.93
CA PRO A 90 -14.51 7.64 4.58
C PRO A 90 -15.01 8.11 5.94
N HIS A 91 -16.32 8.14 6.17
CA HIS A 91 -16.92 8.54 7.44
C HIS A 91 -16.47 7.69 8.66
N ILE A 92 -15.91 6.48 8.47
CA ILE A 92 -15.39 5.63 9.55
C ILE A 92 -13.92 5.89 9.88
N PHE A 93 -13.23 6.75 9.12
CA PHE A 93 -11.80 6.99 9.32
C PHE A 93 -11.53 7.81 10.58
N ASN A 94 -10.26 7.80 11.00
CA ASN A 94 -9.76 8.72 12.00
C ASN A 94 -9.34 10.03 11.31
N TYR A 95 -9.82 11.16 11.84
CA TYR A 95 -9.55 12.49 11.31
C TYR A 95 -8.89 13.36 12.39
N PRO A 96 -7.95 14.24 12.02
CA PRO A 96 -7.29 15.15 12.97
C PRO A 96 -8.22 16.26 13.47
N GLN A 97 -9.34 16.49 12.79
CA GLN A 97 -10.36 17.46 13.17
C GLN A 97 -11.74 16.78 13.22
N LYS A 98 -12.64 17.37 14.01
CA LYS A 98 -14.05 16.98 14.02
C LYS A 98 -14.66 17.20 12.65
N ILE A 99 -15.41 16.22 12.17
CA ILE A 99 -16.08 16.28 10.88
C ILE A 99 -17.43 16.99 11.02
N THR A 100 -17.63 18.02 10.21
CA THR A 100 -18.84 18.83 10.12
C THR A 100 -19.39 18.81 8.69
N ASN A 101 -20.58 19.36 8.47
CA ASN A 101 -21.16 19.50 7.13
C ASN A 101 -20.31 20.43 6.25
N GLU A 102 -19.64 21.41 6.84
CA GLU A 102 -18.82 22.40 6.13
C GLU A 102 -17.48 21.81 5.67
N ASN A 103 -16.81 21.02 6.51
CA ASN A 103 -15.47 20.49 6.20
C ASN A 103 -15.46 19.06 5.66
N GLY A 104 -16.57 18.32 5.79
CA GLY A 104 -16.61 16.88 5.55
C GLY A 104 -16.20 16.50 4.13
N MET A 105 -16.64 17.26 3.12
CA MET A 105 -16.28 17.01 1.72
C MET A 105 -14.77 17.07 1.50
N GLN A 106 -14.11 18.11 2.02
CA GLN A 106 -12.67 18.30 1.91
C GLN A 106 -11.90 17.21 2.66
N GLN A 107 -12.28 16.95 3.91
CA GLN A 107 -11.61 15.95 4.76
C GLN A 107 -11.70 14.55 4.16
N TYR A 108 -12.89 14.15 3.70
CA TYR A 108 -13.09 12.84 3.08
C TYR A 108 -12.37 12.71 1.74
N THR A 109 -12.37 13.76 0.92
CA THR A 109 -11.61 13.77 -0.35
C THR A 109 -10.11 13.60 -0.09
N LEU A 110 -9.56 14.35 0.87
CA LEU A 110 -8.15 14.26 1.23
C LEU A 110 -7.79 12.88 1.78
N ALA A 111 -8.61 12.32 2.67
CA ALA A 111 -8.33 11.04 3.30
C ALA A 111 -8.44 9.88 2.30
N THR A 112 -9.46 9.88 1.45
CA THR A 112 -9.60 8.81 0.44
C THR A 112 -8.49 8.86 -0.60
N ARG A 113 -7.95 10.05 -0.92
CA ARG A 113 -6.74 10.21 -1.73
C ARG A 113 -5.50 9.64 -1.07
N ALA A 114 -5.32 9.92 0.22
CA ALA A 114 -4.22 9.35 0.99
C ALA A 114 -4.24 7.82 0.96
N ILE A 115 -5.42 7.21 1.12
CA ILE A 115 -5.59 5.74 1.01
C ILE A 115 -5.30 5.22 -0.41
N ARG A 116 -5.75 5.91 -1.47
CA ARG A 116 -5.42 5.51 -2.86
C ARG A 116 -3.92 5.53 -3.09
N PHE A 117 -3.27 6.62 -2.69
CA PHE A 117 -1.84 6.76 -2.79
C PHE A 117 -1.11 5.65 -2.00
N LEU A 118 -1.48 5.44 -0.73
CA LEU A 118 -0.93 4.37 0.11
C LEU A 118 -1.03 3.00 -0.56
N LYS A 119 -2.22 2.67 -1.08
CA LYS A 119 -2.48 1.42 -1.78
C LYS A 119 -1.61 1.25 -3.03
N THR A 120 -1.45 2.30 -3.84
CA THR A 120 -0.58 2.28 -5.02
C THR A 120 0.90 2.11 -4.64
N SER A 121 1.35 2.83 -3.61
CA SER A 121 2.72 2.73 -3.07
C SER A 121 3.04 1.33 -2.53
N LEU A 122 2.10 0.72 -1.78
CA LEU A 122 2.21 -0.67 -1.36
C LEU A 122 2.28 -1.61 -2.56
N SER A 123 1.48 -1.38 -3.62
CA SER A 123 1.52 -2.21 -4.83
C SER A 123 2.87 -2.17 -5.53
N LEU A 124 3.47 -0.98 -5.64
CA LEU A 124 4.83 -0.83 -6.17
C LEU A 124 5.85 -1.54 -5.26
N MET A 125 5.75 -1.36 -3.94
CA MET A 125 6.64 -1.99 -2.97
C MET A 125 6.63 -3.51 -3.11
N PHE A 126 5.45 -4.15 -3.11
CA PHE A 126 5.34 -5.60 -3.22
C PHE A 126 5.80 -6.12 -4.59
N LEU A 127 5.58 -5.38 -5.67
CA LEU A 127 6.15 -5.68 -7.00
C LEU A 127 7.69 -5.67 -6.95
N LEU A 128 8.29 -4.64 -6.36
CA LEU A 128 9.74 -4.52 -6.23
C LEU A 128 10.34 -5.62 -5.34
N LEU A 129 9.67 -5.97 -4.24
CA LEU A 129 10.09 -7.09 -3.38
C LEU A 129 10.03 -8.43 -4.12
N THR A 130 8.99 -8.66 -4.92
CA THR A 130 8.86 -9.86 -5.76
C THR A 130 9.97 -9.93 -6.80
N TYR A 131 10.26 -8.79 -7.45
CA TYR A 131 11.36 -8.68 -8.41
C TYR A 131 12.73 -8.89 -7.76
N LEU A 132 12.96 -8.33 -6.58
CA LEU A 132 14.19 -8.53 -5.83
C LEU A 132 14.40 -10.01 -5.48
N ALA A 133 13.38 -10.67 -4.93
CA ALA A 133 13.45 -12.09 -4.58
C ALA A 133 13.81 -12.95 -5.80
N TYR A 134 13.18 -12.70 -6.95
CA TYR A 134 13.52 -13.38 -8.19
C TYR A 134 14.95 -13.07 -8.66
N SER A 135 15.33 -11.79 -8.69
CA SER A 135 16.61 -11.33 -9.23
C SER A 135 17.79 -11.82 -8.41
N SER A 136 17.65 -11.85 -7.08
CA SER A 136 18.66 -12.44 -6.19
C SER A 136 18.78 -13.95 -6.38
N ALA A 137 17.69 -14.65 -6.70
CA ALA A 137 17.73 -16.09 -6.96
C ALA A 137 18.29 -16.45 -8.35
N ALA A 138 17.91 -15.69 -9.39
CA ALA A 138 18.25 -15.99 -10.77
C ALA A 138 19.63 -15.45 -11.21
N PHE A 139 20.06 -14.32 -10.63
CA PHE A 139 21.21 -13.56 -11.13
C PHE A 139 22.24 -13.20 -10.05
N ASP A 140 22.09 -13.68 -8.82
CA ASP A 140 22.91 -13.28 -7.65
C ASP A 140 22.99 -11.75 -7.46
N ILE A 141 21.93 -11.03 -7.86
CA ILE A 141 21.85 -9.57 -7.70
C ILE A 141 21.69 -9.23 -6.23
N LYS A 142 22.58 -8.35 -5.74
CA LYS A 142 22.66 -7.90 -4.34
C LYS A 142 22.16 -6.48 -4.26
N ILE A 143 20.94 -6.30 -3.73
CA ILE A 143 20.43 -4.96 -3.41
C ILE A 143 20.44 -4.81 -1.90
N SER A 144 21.23 -3.84 -1.42
CA SER A 144 21.30 -3.56 0.01
C SER A 144 19.96 -3.05 0.51
N ALA A 145 19.41 -3.72 1.52
CA ALA A 145 18.16 -3.36 2.16
C ALA A 145 18.22 -1.93 2.75
N ILE A 146 19.42 -1.42 3.03
CA ILE A 146 19.65 -0.06 3.53
C ILE A 146 19.17 1.04 2.56
N TRP A 147 19.06 0.75 1.26
CA TRP A 147 18.56 1.70 0.27
C TRP A 147 17.06 1.52 0.02
N ILE A 148 16.59 0.26 0.07
CA ILE A 148 15.19 -0.07 -0.17
C ILE A 148 14.31 0.42 0.97
N PHE A 149 14.69 0.20 2.23
CA PHE A 149 13.84 0.52 3.37
C PHE A 149 13.58 2.03 3.53
N PRO A 150 14.59 2.93 3.49
CA PRO A 150 14.33 4.36 3.56
C PRO A 150 13.49 4.85 2.37
N PHE A 151 13.74 4.32 1.17
CA PHE A 151 12.95 4.67 -0.01
C PHE A 151 11.47 4.31 0.18
N ILE A 152 11.17 3.10 0.65
CA ILE A 152 9.80 2.66 0.95
C ILE A 152 9.16 3.54 2.02
N ILE A 153 9.87 3.80 3.12
CA ILE A 153 9.37 4.62 4.22
C ILE A 153 9.04 6.02 3.71
N ILE A 154 9.97 6.67 3.00
CA ILE A 154 9.78 8.01 2.43
C ILE A 154 8.59 8.02 1.47
N MET A 155 8.50 7.02 0.59
CA MET A 155 7.42 6.90 -0.38
C MET A 155 6.05 6.77 0.29
N ILE A 156 5.94 6.05 1.42
CA ILE A 156 4.69 5.84 2.14
C ILE A 156 4.37 7.00 3.10
N GLU A 157 5.33 7.46 3.88
CA GLU A 157 5.13 8.41 4.98
C GLU A 157 4.95 9.85 4.49
N ILE A 158 5.71 10.31 3.49
CA ILE A 158 5.65 11.72 3.04
C ILE A 158 4.21 12.12 2.65
N PRO A 159 3.47 11.32 1.87
CA PRO A 159 2.15 11.72 1.42
C PRO A 159 1.10 11.63 2.53
N MET A 160 1.32 10.76 3.52
CA MET A 160 0.50 10.71 4.74
C MET A 160 0.74 11.94 5.61
N LEU A 161 1.99 12.35 5.82
CA LEU A 161 2.34 13.58 6.54
C LEU A 161 1.80 14.82 5.83
N PHE A 162 1.89 14.87 4.50
CA PHE A 162 1.29 15.92 3.68
C PHE A 162 -0.24 15.96 3.84
N TYR A 163 -0.90 14.79 3.83
CA TYR A 163 -2.33 14.69 4.10
C TYR A 163 -2.69 15.27 5.47
N ILE A 164 -1.99 14.84 6.53
CA ILE A 164 -2.25 15.29 7.90
C ILE A 164 -2.05 16.81 7.99
N TRP A 165 -0.94 17.33 7.48
CA TRP A 165 -0.66 18.77 7.45
C TRP A 165 -1.77 19.56 6.75
N LYS A 166 -2.22 19.08 5.58
CA LYS A 166 -3.30 19.73 4.83
C LYS A 166 -4.67 19.60 5.50
N ALA A 167 -4.93 18.48 6.16
CA ALA A 167 -6.16 18.23 6.92
C ALA A 167 -6.24 19.04 8.21
N MET A 168 -5.09 19.45 8.78
CA MET A 168 -5.04 20.32 9.96
C MET A 168 -5.20 21.81 9.61
N LYS A 169 -4.91 22.22 8.38
CA LYS A 169 -5.18 23.58 7.91
C LYS A 169 -6.68 23.74 7.64
N LYS A 170 -7.28 24.78 8.25
CA LYS A 170 -8.66 25.19 7.98
C LYS A 170 -8.81 25.59 6.51
#